data_AF-A6LN38-F1
#
_entry.id   AF-A6LN38-F1
#
_cell.length_a   1.000
_cell.length_b   1.000
_cell.length_c   1.000
_cell.angle_alpha   90.00
_cell.angle_beta   90.00
_cell.angle_gamma   90.00
#
_symmetry.space_group_name_H-M   'P 1'
#
loop_
_entity.id
_entity.type
_entity.pdbx_description
1 polymer ?
#
loop_
_entity_poly.entity_id
_entity_poly.type
_entity_poly.pdbx_seq_one_letter_code
_entity_poly.pdbx_strand_id
1 'polypeptide(L)'
;MELVKTIYSKKDKFPVPLNGEFVFVGRSNVGKSTLLNTLTGTNIAKISKKPGKTASVNFYKINNLFYFVDLPGYGFAKVSEKERIRWKQIIEMYFESRFWNIKIVFLLIDGRHELQKNDEQMINWLKDLDLQFSIILTKIDKLKMSEKSKMISYYKRLFGENYIIIPYSAITKEGVNEILNLVEVLGGAKN
;
A
#
# COMPACT_ATOMS: atom_id res chain seq x y z
N MET A 1 5.43 17.11 4.80
CA MET A 1 4.56 16.33 3.90
C MET A 1 3.13 16.71 4.18
N GLU A 2 2.33 16.89 3.13
CA GLU A 2 0.92 17.32 3.24
C GLU A 2 0.03 16.49 2.32
N LEU A 3 -1.26 16.36 2.69
CA LEU A 3 -2.28 15.84 1.79
C LEU A 3 -2.56 16.90 0.71
N VAL A 4 -2.17 16.63 -0.52
CA VAL A 4 -2.33 17.56 -1.65
C VAL A 4 -3.67 17.38 -2.33
N LYS A 5 -4.11 16.13 -2.49
CA LYS A 5 -5.34 15.85 -3.23
C LYS A 5 -5.99 14.56 -2.77
N THR A 6 -7.31 14.58 -2.72
CA THR A 6 -8.14 13.38 -2.64
C THR A 6 -8.98 13.27 -3.91
N ILE A 7 -8.94 12.10 -4.54
CA ILE A 7 -9.67 11.77 -5.77
C ILE A 7 -10.78 10.80 -5.39
N TYR A 8 -12.01 11.08 -5.82
CA TYR A 8 -13.21 10.30 -5.54
C TYR A 8 -13.85 9.69 -6.78
N SER A 9 -13.52 10.20 -7.97
CA SER A 9 -14.09 9.78 -9.26
C SER A 9 -13.26 10.25 -10.47
N LYS A 10 -13.61 9.75 -11.67
CA LYS A 10 -13.01 10.16 -12.96
C LYS A 10 -13.15 11.65 -13.28
N LYS A 11 -14.07 12.37 -12.61
CA LYS A 11 -14.25 13.82 -12.79
C LYS A 11 -13.22 14.66 -12.04
N ASP A 12 -12.59 14.07 -11.02
CA ASP A 12 -11.59 14.78 -10.22
C ASP A 12 -10.26 14.82 -10.97
N LYS A 13 -9.62 15.99 -10.99
CA LYS A 13 -8.29 16.14 -11.59
C LYS A 13 -7.23 15.60 -10.63
N PHE A 14 -6.37 14.73 -11.14
CA PHE A 14 -5.14 14.32 -10.45
C PHE A 14 -4.21 15.52 -10.21
N PRO A 15 -3.38 15.49 -9.16
CA PRO A 15 -2.35 16.50 -9.00
C PRO A 15 -1.33 16.43 -10.15
N VAL A 16 -0.64 17.54 -10.40
CA VAL A 16 0.46 17.61 -11.35
C VAL A 16 1.47 16.51 -11.01
N PRO A 17 1.87 15.63 -11.96
CA PRO A 17 2.87 14.61 -11.70
C PRO A 17 4.19 15.21 -11.18
N LEU A 18 4.83 14.50 -10.26
CA LEU A 18 6.21 14.77 -9.83
C LEU A 18 7.10 13.60 -10.31
N ASN A 19 8.27 13.40 -9.71
CA ASN A 19 9.28 12.44 -10.16
C ASN A 19 8.91 10.97 -9.95
N GLY A 20 7.81 10.69 -9.25
CA GLY A 20 7.32 9.33 -9.06
C GLY A 20 6.25 9.19 -7.99
N GLU A 21 5.60 8.02 -8.00
CA GLU A 21 4.54 7.64 -7.08
C GLU A 21 4.85 6.31 -6.39
N PHE A 22 4.77 6.32 -5.07
CA PHE A 22 4.87 5.15 -4.21
C PHE A 22 3.47 4.81 -3.72
N VAL A 23 2.94 3.70 -4.22
CA VAL A 23 1.51 3.37 -4.06
C VAL A 23 1.33 2.41 -2.90
N PHE A 24 0.40 2.68 -2.01
CA PHE A 24 0.10 1.84 -0.85
C PHE A 24 -1.29 1.25 -1.00
N VAL A 25 -1.39 -0.07 -0.95
CA VAL A 25 -2.66 -0.80 -1.05
C VAL A 25 -2.65 -1.99 -0.11
N GLY A 26 -3.82 -2.44 0.33
CA GLY A 26 -3.94 -3.57 1.25
C GLY A 26 -5.37 -3.73 1.73
N ARG A 27 -5.66 -4.80 2.46
CA ARG A 27 -6.99 -5.01 3.05
C ARG A 27 -7.38 -3.87 3.99
N SER A 28 -8.68 -3.62 4.11
CA SER A 28 -9.18 -2.74 5.16
C SER A 28 -8.68 -3.21 6.54
N ASN A 29 -8.24 -2.27 7.39
CA ASN A 29 -7.67 -2.52 8.72
C ASN A 29 -6.36 -3.36 8.74
N VAL A 30 -5.66 -3.50 7.61
CA VAL A 30 -4.33 -4.14 7.59
C VAL A 30 -3.26 -3.28 8.27
N GLY A 31 -3.45 -1.96 8.34
CA GLY A 31 -2.50 -1.03 8.95
C GLY A 31 -1.90 0.01 7.99
N LYS A 32 -2.47 0.16 6.78
CA LYS A 32 -2.02 1.13 5.76
C LYS A 32 -1.91 2.57 6.24
N SER A 33 -2.97 3.13 6.81
CA SER A 33 -2.92 4.50 7.35
C SER A 33 -1.90 4.62 8.48
N THR A 34 -1.73 3.57 9.29
CA THR A 34 -0.72 3.55 10.36
C THR A 34 0.69 3.50 9.78
N LEU A 35 0.94 2.73 8.73
CA LEU A 35 2.22 2.72 8.02
C LEU A 35 2.52 4.10 7.43
N LEU A 36 1.56 4.70 6.72
CA LEU A 36 1.72 6.06 6.19
C LEU A 36 2.04 7.06 7.30
N ASN A 37 1.34 7.04 8.43
CA ASN A 37 1.68 7.94 9.54
C ASN A 37 3.07 7.66 10.13
N THR A 38 3.48 6.38 10.23
CA THR A 38 4.83 6.02 10.70
C THR A 38 5.92 6.53 9.76
N LEU A 39 5.77 6.31 8.44
CA LEU A 39 6.78 6.73 7.45
C LEU A 39 6.93 8.24 7.36
N THR A 40 5.92 8.99 7.80
CA THR A 40 5.81 10.42 7.57
C THR A 40 5.97 11.23 8.85
N GLY A 41 6.10 10.56 10.00
CA GLY A 41 6.21 11.17 11.32
C GLY A 41 4.99 12.01 11.75
N THR A 42 3.89 11.96 11.00
CA THR A 42 2.73 12.85 11.20
C THR A 42 1.41 12.08 11.02
N ASN A 43 0.36 12.50 11.74
CA ASN A 43 -0.96 11.85 11.69
C ASN A 43 -1.84 12.37 10.54
N ILE A 44 -1.30 12.35 9.31
CA ILE A 44 -1.97 12.89 8.11
C ILE A 44 -2.92 11.90 7.45
N ALA A 45 -2.68 10.60 7.57
CA ALA A 45 -3.56 9.57 7.07
C ALA A 45 -4.62 9.22 8.13
N LYS A 46 -5.90 9.35 7.74
CA LYS A 46 -7.03 9.05 8.62
C LYS A 46 -7.06 7.57 8.99
N ILE A 47 -6.95 7.28 10.28
CA ILE A 47 -7.11 5.92 10.85
C ILE A 47 -8.58 5.76 11.24
N SER A 48 -9.42 5.23 10.34
CA SER A 48 -10.82 4.90 10.67
C SER A 48 -10.94 3.45 11.13
N LYS A 49 -11.57 3.23 12.30
CA LYS A 49 -11.98 1.88 12.75
C LYS A 49 -13.22 1.35 12.00
N LYS A 50 -14.01 2.23 11.38
CA LYS A 50 -15.22 1.87 10.61
C LYS A 50 -14.85 1.77 9.12
N PRO A 51 -14.91 0.57 8.51
CA PRO A 51 -14.66 0.40 7.09
C PRO A 51 -15.73 1.11 6.24
N GLY A 52 -15.34 1.71 5.11
CA GLY A 52 -16.24 1.99 3.98
C GLY A 52 -17.29 3.08 4.18
N LYS A 53 -16.91 4.36 4.02
CA LYS A 53 -17.92 5.38 3.63
C LYS A 53 -17.62 6.07 2.30
N THR A 54 -16.37 6.08 1.85
CA THR A 54 -16.03 6.52 0.49
C THR A 54 -14.68 5.92 0.10
N ALA A 55 -14.63 5.21 -1.04
CA ALA A 55 -13.36 4.83 -1.64
C ALA A 55 -12.75 6.08 -2.29
N SER A 56 -11.52 6.43 -1.91
CA SER A 56 -10.81 7.59 -2.42
C SER A 56 -9.33 7.26 -2.60
N VAL A 57 -8.67 7.91 -3.55
CA VAL A 57 -7.22 7.88 -3.70
C VAL A 57 -6.65 9.16 -3.10
N ASN A 58 -5.76 9.04 -2.12
CA ASN A 58 -5.16 10.22 -1.46
C ASN A 58 -3.70 10.38 -1.89
N PHE A 59 -3.32 11.58 -2.30
CA PHE A 59 -1.97 11.95 -2.70
C PHE A 59 -1.32 12.79 -1.62
N TYR A 60 -0.21 12.31 -1.08
CA TYR A 60 0.58 13.02 -0.09
C TYR A 60 1.95 13.35 -0.65
N LYS A 61 2.35 14.63 -0.61
CA LYS A 61 3.60 15.10 -1.23
C LYS A 61 4.80 14.92 -0.31
N ILE A 62 5.80 14.16 -0.75
CA ILE A 62 7.04 13.85 -0.03
C ILE A 62 8.19 14.63 -0.65
N ASN A 63 8.93 15.35 0.18
CA ASN A 63 10.17 16.09 -0.18
C ASN A 63 10.03 16.99 -1.42
N ASN A 64 8.82 17.44 -1.75
CA ASN A 64 8.48 18.13 -3.00
C ASN A 64 8.79 17.37 -4.31
N LEU A 65 9.21 16.11 -4.23
CA LEU A 65 9.71 15.33 -5.37
C LEU A 65 8.82 14.15 -5.73
N PHE A 66 8.09 13.58 -4.77
CA PHE A 66 7.33 12.36 -4.98
C PHE A 66 5.94 12.45 -4.35
N TYR A 67 5.06 11.52 -4.73
CA TYR A 67 3.84 11.26 -4.00
C TYR A 67 3.87 9.90 -3.31
N PHE A 68 3.42 9.88 -2.06
CA PHE A 68 2.84 8.66 -1.50
C PHE A 68 1.36 8.65 -1.85
N VAL A 69 0.92 7.57 -2.48
CA VAL A 69 -0.45 7.41 -2.97
C VAL A 69 -1.14 6.33 -2.16
N ASP A 70 -2.15 6.74 -1.42
CA ASP A 70 -2.95 5.86 -0.58
C ASP A 70 -4.20 5.40 -1.34
N LEU A 71 -4.17 4.15 -1.83
CA LEU A 71 -5.32 3.53 -2.47
C LEU A 71 -6.34 3.08 -1.42
N PRO A 72 -7.64 3.05 -1.76
CA PRO A 72 -8.64 2.54 -0.85
C PRO A 72 -8.40 1.06 -0.57
N GLY A 73 -8.56 0.64 0.69
CA GLY A 73 -8.33 -0.76 1.05
C GLY A 73 -9.38 -1.71 0.46
N TYR A 74 -9.04 -2.97 0.22
CA TYR A 74 -9.95 -3.99 -0.31
C TYR A 74 -10.47 -4.97 0.76
N GLY A 75 -11.28 -5.94 0.35
CA GLY A 75 -11.69 -7.06 1.20
C GLY A 75 -12.69 -6.70 2.30
N PHE A 76 -13.51 -5.68 2.06
CA PHE A 76 -14.60 -5.31 2.95
C PHE A 76 -15.64 -6.44 3.03
N ALA A 77 -15.72 -7.10 4.19
CA ALA A 77 -16.64 -8.21 4.43
C ALA A 77 -18.14 -7.82 4.40
N LYS A 78 -18.46 -6.53 4.59
CA LYS A 78 -19.84 -6.02 4.72
C LYS A 78 -20.06 -4.69 3.98
N VAL A 79 -19.57 -4.55 2.76
CA VAL A 79 -19.91 -3.41 1.89
C VAL A 79 -20.92 -3.83 0.84
N SER A 80 -21.75 -2.88 0.43
CA SER A 80 -22.70 -3.09 -0.67
C SER A 80 -21.96 -3.42 -1.98
N GLU A 81 -22.62 -4.13 -2.89
CA GLU A 81 -22.11 -4.38 -4.24
C GLU A 81 -21.73 -3.08 -4.95
N LYS A 82 -22.54 -2.04 -4.80
CA LYS A 82 -22.29 -0.69 -5.31
C LYS A 82 -20.95 -0.11 -4.84
N GLU A 83 -20.59 -0.32 -3.57
CA GLU A 83 -19.31 0.14 -3.03
C GLU A 83 -18.13 -0.67 -3.57
N ARG A 84 -18.30 -1.98 -3.80
CA ARG A 84 -17.27 -2.81 -4.45
C ARG A 84 -17.01 -2.35 -5.88
N ILE A 85 -18.06 -2.08 -6.64
CA ILE A 85 -17.96 -1.55 -8.01
C ILE A 85 -17.26 -0.19 -8.00
N ARG A 86 -17.67 0.72 -7.13
CA ARG A 86 -17.03 2.04 -7.02
C ARG A 86 -15.53 1.94 -6.65
N TRP A 87 -15.19 1.02 -5.75
CA TRP A 87 -13.80 0.75 -5.38
C TRP A 87 -13.00 0.20 -6.57
N LYS A 88 -13.56 -0.75 -7.33
CA LYS A 88 -12.90 -1.28 -8.53
C LYS A 88 -12.65 -0.16 -9.55
N GLN A 89 -13.69 0.62 -9.85
CA GLN A 89 -13.61 1.75 -10.79
C GLN A 89 -12.57 2.80 -10.39
N ILE A 90 -12.44 3.11 -9.11
CA ILE A 90 -11.49 4.15 -8.67
C ILE A 90 -10.04 3.68 -8.76
N ILE A 91 -9.79 2.39 -8.53
CA ILE A 91 -8.43 1.86 -8.67
C ILE A 91 -8.10 1.63 -10.14
N GLU A 92 -9.01 1.11 -10.95
CA GLU A 92 -8.85 1.01 -12.40
C GLU A 92 -8.52 2.37 -13.00
N MET A 93 -9.31 3.40 -12.67
CA MET A 93 -9.06 4.77 -13.07
C MET A 93 -7.66 5.26 -12.68
N TYR A 94 -7.21 4.98 -11.45
CA TYR A 94 -5.91 5.40 -10.99
C TYR A 94 -4.80 4.76 -11.82
N PHE A 95 -4.84 3.43 -11.99
CA PHE A 95 -3.83 2.74 -12.79
C PHE A 95 -3.89 3.18 -14.25
N GLU A 96 -5.06 3.26 -14.89
CA GLU A 96 -5.23 3.78 -16.26
C GLU A 96 -4.56 5.15 -16.45
N SER A 97 -4.68 6.04 -15.46
CA SER A 97 -4.23 7.44 -15.59
C SER A 97 -2.79 7.69 -15.12
N ARG A 98 -2.29 6.87 -14.19
CA ARG A 98 -1.05 7.14 -13.43
C ARG A 98 -0.01 6.03 -13.53
N PHE A 99 -0.31 4.91 -14.19
CA PHE A 99 0.58 3.76 -14.33
C PHE A 99 2.03 4.15 -14.66
N TRP A 100 2.21 5.02 -15.65
CA TRP A 100 3.52 5.48 -16.13
C TRP A 100 4.40 6.17 -15.08
N ASN A 101 3.82 6.67 -13.99
CA ASN A 101 4.54 7.41 -12.94
C ASN A 101 4.77 6.58 -11.67
N ILE A 102 4.27 5.35 -11.61
CA ILE A 102 4.39 4.47 -10.45
C ILE A 102 5.82 3.94 -10.37
N LYS A 103 6.47 4.11 -9.22
CA LYS A 103 7.80 3.53 -8.94
C LYS A 103 7.70 2.13 -8.37
N ILE A 104 6.75 1.91 -7.47
CA ILE A 104 6.45 0.60 -6.89
C ILE A 104 5.09 0.64 -6.18
N VAL A 105 4.45 -0.51 -6.10
CA VAL A 105 3.30 -0.74 -5.21
C VAL A 105 3.76 -1.45 -3.93
N PHE A 106 3.49 -0.85 -2.77
CA PHE A 106 3.57 -1.48 -1.46
C PHE A 106 2.24 -2.18 -1.16
N LEU A 107 2.22 -3.50 -1.31
CA LEU A 107 1.09 -4.36 -0.96
C LEU A 107 1.19 -4.80 0.51
N LEU A 108 0.31 -4.25 1.35
CA LEU A 108 0.26 -4.57 2.77
C LEU A 108 -0.61 -5.80 3.02
N ILE A 109 -0.04 -6.77 3.73
CA ILE A 109 -0.71 -8.01 4.16
C ILE A 109 -0.55 -8.15 5.68
N ASP A 110 -1.55 -8.71 6.35
CA ASP A 110 -1.48 -8.98 7.80
C ASP A 110 -0.56 -10.18 8.04
N GLY A 111 0.62 -9.94 8.59
CA GLY A 111 1.67 -10.95 8.72
C GLY A 111 1.30 -12.13 9.62
N ARG A 112 0.21 -12.03 10.39
CA ARG A 112 -0.28 -13.08 11.28
C ARG A 112 -0.98 -14.23 10.56
N HIS A 113 -1.24 -14.07 9.26
CA HIS A 113 -2.03 -15.01 8.48
C HIS A 113 -1.32 -15.33 7.15
N GLU A 114 -1.54 -16.57 6.68
CA GLU A 114 -1.23 -16.96 5.31
C GLU A 114 -2.06 -16.16 4.30
N LEU A 115 -1.66 -16.21 3.03
CA LEU A 115 -2.25 -15.39 1.98
C LEU A 115 -3.76 -15.66 1.88
N GLN A 116 -4.55 -14.58 1.88
CA GLN A 116 -6.00 -14.69 1.82
C GLN A 116 -6.49 -14.44 0.39
N LYS A 117 -7.65 -14.99 0.05
CA LYS A 117 -8.24 -14.89 -1.31
C LYS A 117 -8.36 -13.47 -1.86
N ASN A 118 -8.58 -12.48 -1.00
CA ASN A 118 -8.66 -11.08 -1.43
C ASN A 118 -7.27 -10.47 -1.72
N ASP A 119 -6.24 -10.92 -0.99
CA ASP A 119 -4.85 -10.53 -1.25
C ASP A 119 -4.38 -11.16 -2.57
N GLU A 120 -4.70 -12.44 -2.81
CA GLU A 120 -4.42 -13.15 -4.05
C GLU A 120 -5.02 -12.47 -5.28
N GLN A 121 -6.29 -12.02 -5.20
CA GLN A 121 -6.91 -11.26 -6.29
C GLN A 121 -6.18 -9.95 -6.59
N MET A 122 -5.76 -9.21 -5.56
CA MET A 122 -4.97 -7.99 -5.75
C MET A 122 -3.62 -8.30 -6.40
N ILE A 123 -2.94 -9.37 -5.95
CA ILE A 123 -1.67 -9.81 -6.52
C ILE A 123 -1.82 -10.15 -8.00
N ASN A 124 -2.81 -10.96 -8.35
CA ASN A 124 -3.03 -11.35 -9.74
C ASN A 124 -3.30 -10.11 -10.59
N TRP A 125 -4.07 -9.16 -10.07
CA TRP A 125 -4.32 -7.92 -10.79
C TRP A 125 -3.06 -7.06 -10.97
N LEU A 126 -2.21 -6.95 -9.94
CA LEU A 126 -0.92 -6.26 -10.07
C LEU A 126 0.00 -6.94 -11.10
N LYS A 127 0.00 -8.28 -11.15
CA LYS A 127 0.76 -9.06 -12.14
C LYS A 127 0.20 -8.90 -13.56
N ASP A 128 -1.12 -8.91 -13.73
CA ASP A 128 -1.77 -8.72 -15.03
C ASP A 128 -1.49 -7.33 -15.61
N LEU A 129 -1.28 -6.34 -14.74
CA LEU A 129 -0.87 -4.99 -15.11
C LEU A 129 0.66 -4.83 -15.27
N ASP A 130 1.46 -5.88 -15.06
CA ASP A 130 2.93 -5.83 -15.03
C ASP A 130 3.48 -4.76 -14.07
N LEU A 131 2.79 -4.56 -12.95
CA LEU A 131 3.22 -3.63 -11.90
C LEU A 131 4.22 -4.29 -10.97
N GLN A 132 5.35 -3.62 -10.77
CA GLN A 132 6.28 -4.00 -9.72
C GLN A 132 5.68 -3.72 -8.34
N PHE A 133 5.73 -4.71 -7.44
CA PHE A 133 5.26 -4.57 -6.09
C PHE A 133 6.17 -5.25 -5.06
N SER A 134 6.17 -4.70 -3.84
CA SER A 134 6.76 -5.30 -2.66
C SER A 134 5.67 -5.69 -1.66
N ILE A 135 5.93 -6.71 -0.86
CA ILE A 135 5.00 -7.19 0.16
C ILE A 135 5.43 -6.67 1.51
N ILE A 136 4.54 -5.95 2.18
CA ILE A 136 4.76 -5.46 3.54
C ILE A 136 3.94 -6.32 4.50
N LEU A 137 4.61 -7.18 5.28
CA LEU A 137 3.98 -8.03 6.28
C LEU A 137 3.78 -7.22 7.56
N THR A 138 2.58 -6.70 7.75
CA THR A 138 2.22 -5.83 8.89
C THR A 138 1.98 -6.62 10.18
N LYS A 139 2.01 -5.94 11.33
CA LYS A 139 1.64 -6.46 12.66
C LYS A 139 2.48 -7.65 13.14
N ILE A 140 3.73 -7.74 12.69
CA ILE A 140 4.65 -8.80 13.12
C ILE A 140 4.99 -8.73 14.61
N ASP A 141 4.74 -7.60 15.29
CA ASP A 141 4.83 -7.49 16.76
C ASP A 141 3.90 -8.44 17.51
N LYS A 142 2.89 -8.99 16.82
CA LYS A 142 1.98 -9.98 17.37
C LYS A 142 2.47 -11.43 17.23
N LEU A 143 3.61 -11.64 16.58
CA LEU A 143 4.18 -12.96 16.34
C LEU A 143 5.40 -13.17 17.23
N LYS A 144 5.57 -14.41 17.71
CA LYS A 144 6.85 -14.86 18.26
C LYS A 144 7.88 -14.95 17.13
N MET A 145 9.16 -14.92 17.49
CA MET A 145 10.26 -14.96 16.52
C MET A 145 10.16 -16.16 15.57
N SER A 146 9.84 -17.35 16.08
CA SER A 146 9.66 -18.56 15.26
C SER A 146 8.49 -18.47 14.29
N GLU A 147 7.36 -17.90 14.72
CA GLU A 147 6.17 -17.70 13.89
C GLU A 147 6.43 -16.67 12.79
N LYS A 148 7.11 -15.57 13.13
CA LYS A 148 7.55 -14.56 12.18
C LYS A 148 8.46 -15.17 11.11
N SER A 149 9.49 -15.93 11.49
CA SER A 149 10.39 -16.61 10.55
C SER A 149 9.67 -17.62 9.65
N LYS A 150 8.68 -18.34 10.21
CA LYS A 150 7.81 -19.24 9.44
C LYS A 150 7.01 -18.47 8.39
N MET A 151 6.40 -17.34 8.76
CA MET A 151 5.61 -16.53 7.85
C MET A 151 6.45 -15.89 6.75
N ILE A 152 7.63 -15.36 7.08
CA ILE A 152 8.56 -14.82 6.07
C ILE A 152 8.95 -15.91 5.07
N SER A 153 9.31 -17.10 5.56
CA SER A 153 9.63 -18.25 4.70
C SER A 153 8.45 -18.69 3.83
N TYR A 154 7.22 -18.65 4.36
CA TYR A 154 6.01 -18.94 3.59
C TYR A 154 5.85 -17.98 2.41
N TYR A 155 5.92 -16.66 2.65
CA TYR A 155 5.80 -15.66 1.58
C TYR A 155 6.98 -15.76 0.60
N LYS A 156 8.22 -15.96 1.06
CA LYS A 156 9.37 -16.18 0.18
C LYS A 156 9.19 -17.37 -0.76
N ARG A 157 8.67 -18.50 -0.27
CA ARG A 157 8.38 -19.66 -1.14
C ARG A 157 7.26 -19.39 -2.13
N LEU A 158 6.27 -18.58 -1.76
CA LEU A 158 5.11 -18.30 -2.60
C LEU A 158 5.44 -17.36 -3.76
N PHE A 159 6.31 -16.37 -3.53
CA PHE A 159 6.65 -15.35 -4.53
C PHE A 159 8.02 -15.57 -5.19
N GLY A 160 8.93 -16.30 -4.53
CA GLY A 160 10.32 -16.43 -4.92
C GLY A 160 11.18 -15.27 -4.40
N GLU A 161 12.50 -15.41 -4.53
CA GLU A 161 13.48 -14.43 -4.02
C GLU A 161 13.49 -13.10 -4.80
N ASN A 162 12.81 -13.04 -5.96
CA ASN A 162 12.73 -11.81 -6.76
C ASN A 162 11.79 -10.75 -6.15
N TYR A 163 10.93 -11.13 -5.21
CA TYR A 163 10.01 -10.20 -4.57
C TYR A 163 10.58 -9.69 -3.24
N ILE A 164 10.54 -8.37 -3.06
CA ILE A 164 10.93 -7.74 -1.81
C ILE A 164 9.81 -7.96 -0.78
N ILE A 165 10.13 -8.69 0.28
CA ILE A 165 9.22 -8.95 1.41
C ILE A 165 9.80 -8.27 2.65
N ILE A 166 9.08 -7.30 3.20
CA ILE A 166 9.51 -6.51 4.35
C ILE A 166 8.58 -6.79 5.54
N PRO A 167 9.07 -7.42 6.62
CA PRO A 167 8.38 -7.47 7.89
C PRO A 167 8.24 -6.06 8.47
N TYR A 168 7.04 -5.67 8.88
CA TYR A 168 6.76 -4.34 9.42
C TYR A 168 5.93 -4.35 10.71
N SER A 169 6.37 -3.57 11.70
CA SER A 169 5.57 -3.22 12.86
C SER A 169 5.53 -1.72 13.10
N ALA A 170 4.31 -1.19 13.25
CA ALA A 170 4.12 0.19 13.68
C ALA A 170 4.54 0.44 15.14
N ILE A 171 4.57 -0.61 15.97
CA ILE A 171 4.86 -0.54 17.42
C ILE A 171 6.37 -0.56 17.63
N THR A 172 7.06 -1.57 17.11
CA THR A 172 8.52 -1.71 17.29
C THR A 172 9.33 -0.90 16.28
N LYS A 173 8.67 -0.31 15.28
CA LYS A 173 9.29 0.39 14.13
C LYS A 173 10.16 -0.49 13.25
N GLU A 174 10.08 -1.81 13.42
CA GLU A 174 10.72 -2.76 12.51
C GLU A 174 10.21 -2.57 11.07
N GLY A 175 11.10 -2.64 10.08
CA GLY A 175 10.78 -2.53 8.66
C GLY A 175 10.68 -1.10 8.13
N VAL A 176 10.69 -0.08 9.00
CA VAL A 176 10.54 1.32 8.58
C VAL A 176 11.71 1.77 7.73
N ASN A 177 12.94 1.49 8.17
CA ASN A 177 14.15 1.90 7.46
C ASN A 177 14.30 1.17 6.12
N GLU A 178 13.90 -0.09 6.06
CA GLU A 178 13.90 -0.90 4.85
C GLU A 178 12.94 -0.35 3.80
N ILE A 179 11.73 0.07 4.22
CA ILE A 179 10.75 0.72 3.34
C ILE A 179 11.27 2.08 2.86
N LEU A 180 11.82 2.91 3.75
CA LEU A 180 12.37 4.23 3.39
C LEU A 180 13.57 4.11 2.45
N ASN A 181 14.49 3.19 2.72
CA ASN A 181 15.63 2.92 1.83
C ASN A 181 15.15 2.45 0.45
N LEU A 182 14.09 1.64 0.36
CA LEU A 182 13.51 1.26 -0.93
C LEU A 182 12.92 2.47 -1.68
N VAL A 183 12.23 3.37 -0.95
CA VAL A 183 11.73 4.64 -1.51
C VAL A 183 12.89 5.50 -2.03
N GLU A 184 13.98 5.63 -1.28
CA GLU A 184 15.15 6.42 -1.66
C GLU A 184 15.87 5.85 -2.90
N VAL A 185 16.09 4.53 -2.93
CA VAL A 185 16.72 3.83 -4.05
C VAL A 185 15.90 3.99 -5.32
N LEU A 186 14.59 3.72 -5.27
CA LEU A 186 13.71 3.83 -6.43
C LEU A 186 13.38 5.28 -6.82
N GLY A 187 13.49 6.21 -5.86
CA GLY A 187 13.37 7.64 -6.10
C GLY A 187 14.60 8.26 -6.75
N GLY A 188 15.73 7.54 -6.81
CA GLY A 188 16.99 8.07 -7.35
C GLY A 188 17.67 9.09 -6.44
N ALA A 189 17.42 9.02 -5.13
CA ALA A 189 18.01 9.94 -4.13
C ALA A 189 19.39 9.50 -3.63
N LYS A 190 19.90 8.32 -4.06
CA LYS A 190 21.30 7.93 -3.87
C LYS A 190 22.13 8.38 -5.08
N ASN A 191 22.71 9.57 -4.96
CA ASN A 191 23.97 9.95 -5.60
C ASN A 191 24.91 10.42 -4.50
#